data_AF-A0A4S4EM45-F1
#
_entry.id   AF-A0A4S4EM45-F1
#
_cell.length_a   1.000
_cell.length_b   1.000
_cell.length_c   1.000
_cell.angle_alpha   90.00
_cell.angle_beta   90.00
_cell.angle_gamma   90.00
#
_symmetry.space_group_name_H-M   'P 1'
#
loop_
_entity.id
_entity.type
_entity.pdbx_description
1 polymer ?
#
loop_
_entity_poly.entity_id
_entity_poly.type
_entity_poly.pdbx_seq_one_letter_code
_entity_poly.pdbx_strand_id
1 'polypeptide(L)'
;MYRTNFGIGHSMKDLLDAHIPPGGGLGRGHKGLYDTINNSIHFQLGLALASLGVITSLVAQHMYSLPAYAFIAQDFTTQAALYTHHQYSAGFIMTGAFAHGAIFFIRDYNPEQNEDNVLARMLDHKEAIISHLSWASLFLGFHTLGLYVHNDVMLAFGTPEKQILIEPIFAQWIQSAHGKTSYGFDVLLSSTSGPAFNAGRSIWLPGWLNAVNENSNSLFLTIGPGDFLVHHAIALGLHTTTLILVKGALDARGSKLMPDKKDFGYSFPCDGPGRGGTCDISAWDAFYLAVFWMLNTIGWVTFYWHWKHITLWQGNVSQFNESSTYLMGWLRDYLWLNSSQLINGYNPFGMNSLSVWAWMFLFGHLVWATGFMFLISWRGYWQELIETLAWAHERTPLANLIRWRDKPVALSIVQARLVGLAHFSVGYIFTYAAFLIASTSGKFG
;
A
#
# COMPACT_ATOMS: atom_id res chain seq x y z
N MET A 1 -0.63 -34.87 -8.75
CA MET A 1 -0.87 -34.47 -7.34
C MET A 1 -2.33 -34.61 -6.99
N TYR A 2 -3.23 -33.85 -7.62
CA TYR A 2 -4.67 -33.94 -7.38
C TYR A 2 -5.34 -35.02 -8.23
N ARG A 3 -6.35 -35.70 -7.68
CA ARG A 3 -7.08 -36.79 -8.34
C ARG A 3 -7.92 -36.24 -9.50
N THR A 4 -7.88 -36.94 -10.64
CA THR A 4 -8.72 -36.64 -11.82
C THR A 4 -9.55 -37.88 -12.21
N ASN A 5 -10.09 -37.90 -13.43
CA ASN A 5 -10.86 -39.02 -13.99
C ASN A 5 -10.09 -40.35 -14.08
N PHE A 6 -8.77 -40.35 -13.86
CA PHE A 6 -7.93 -41.56 -13.87
C PHE A 6 -7.82 -42.26 -12.50
N GLY A 7 -8.56 -41.81 -11.48
CA GLY A 7 -8.64 -42.48 -10.17
C GLY A 7 -7.38 -42.39 -9.30
N ILE A 8 -6.27 -41.86 -9.82
CA ILE A 8 -4.99 -41.70 -9.11
C ILE A 8 -4.80 -40.24 -8.69
N GLY A 9 -4.40 -40.01 -7.43
CA GLY A 9 -4.13 -38.70 -6.85
C GLY A 9 -4.95 -38.39 -5.60
N HIS A 10 -4.75 -37.20 -5.03
CA HIS A 10 -5.42 -36.76 -3.80
C HIS A 10 -6.66 -35.91 -4.07
N SER A 11 -7.71 -36.10 -3.27
CA SER A 11 -8.85 -35.18 -3.17
C SER A 11 -8.46 -34.02 -2.25
N MET A 12 -8.59 -32.77 -2.69
CA MET A 12 -8.31 -31.60 -1.83
C MET A 12 -9.24 -31.55 -0.62
N LYS A 13 -10.49 -31.99 -0.78
CA LYS A 13 -11.47 -32.06 0.30
C LYS A 13 -10.98 -33.01 1.40
N ASP A 14 -10.60 -34.23 1.02
CA ASP A 14 -10.12 -35.25 1.95
C ASP A 14 -8.85 -34.79 2.67
N LEU A 15 -7.95 -34.10 1.96
CA LEU A 15 -6.74 -33.53 2.54
C LEU A 15 -7.06 -32.47 3.61
N LEU A 16 -7.98 -31.55 3.33
CA LEU A 16 -8.38 -30.51 4.29
C LEU A 16 -9.09 -31.13 5.49
N ASP A 17 -10.03 -32.05 5.27
CA ASP A 17 -10.79 -32.68 6.35
C ASP A 17 -9.92 -33.53 7.29
N ALA A 18 -8.84 -34.13 6.75
CA ALA A 18 -7.86 -34.89 7.52
C ALA A 18 -6.82 -34.00 8.25
N HIS A 19 -6.64 -32.75 7.84
CA HIS A 19 -5.62 -31.87 8.39
C HIS A 19 -6.09 -31.18 9.68
N ILE A 20 -6.08 -31.95 10.77
CA ILE A 20 -6.43 -31.49 12.12
C ILE A 20 -5.14 -31.38 12.93
N PRO A 21 -4.90 -30.28 13.66
CA PRO A 21 -3.68 -30.13 14.43
C PRO A 21 -3.58 -31.19 15.54
N PRO A 22 -2.43 -31.85 15.71
CA PRO A 22 -2.26 -32.90 16.72
C PRO A 22 -2.40 -32.37 18.16
N GLY A 23 -2.19 -31.06 18.38
CA GLY A 23 -2.26 -30.42 19.70
C GLY A 23 -3.63 -29.89 20.13
N GLY A 24 -4.70 -30.08 19.34
CA GLY A 24 -6.08 -29.80 19.77
C GLY A 24 -6.50 -28.32 19.94
N GLY A 25 -5.70 -27.34 19.49
CA GLY A 25 -5.95 -25.90 19.72
C GLY A 25 -6.79 -25.14 18.67
N LEU A 26 -7.08 -25.74 17.52
CA LEU A 26 -7.76 -25.07 16.39
C LEU A 26 -9.14 -25.68 16.07
N GLY A 27 -9.82 -26.25 17.08
CA GLY A 27 -11.15 -26.85 16.93
C GLY A 27 -11.17 -27.98 15.90
N ARG A 28 -12.19 -27.96 15.01
CA ARG A 28 -12.34 -28.89 13.88
C ARG A 28 -11.33 -28.67 12.73
N GLY A 29 -10.40 -27.73 12.86
CA GLY A 29 -9.34 -27.49 11.88
C GLY A 29 -9.89 -26.97 10.55
N HIS A 30 -9.51 -27.60 9.43
CA HIS A 30 -9.88 -27.17 8.08
C HIS A 30 -11.20 -27.76 7.54
N LYS A 31 -11.96 -28.48 8.38
CA LYS A 31 -13.22 -29.10 7.95
C LYS A 31 -14.21 -28.06 7.39
N GLY A 32 -14.80 -28.40 6.25
CA GLY A 32 -15.77 -27.54 5.55
C GLY A 32 -15.17 -26.37 4.77
N LEU A 33 -13.86 -26.13 4.86
CA LEU A 33 -13.21 -25.06 4.08
C LEU A 33 -13.25 -25.33 2.58
N TYR A 34 -13.12 -26.59 2.14
CA TYR A 34 -13.18 -26.91 0.71
C TYR A 34 -14.47 -26.38 0.07
N ASP A 35 -15.62 -26.73 0.65
CA ASP A 35 -16.92 -26.31 0.11
C ASP A 35 -17.12 -24.78 0.31
N THR A 36 -16.68 -24.22 1.44
CA THR A 36 -16.74 -22.76 1.70
C THR A 36 -15.98 -21.96 0.64
N ILE A 37 -14.79 -22.40 0.26
CA ILE A 37 -13.96 -21.76 -0.77
C ILE A 37 -14.53 -22.05 -2.16
N ASN A 38 -14.86 -23.29 -2.46
CA ASN A 38 -15.28 -23.71 -3.80
C ASN A 38 -16.63 -23.12 -4.21
N ASN A 39 -17.52 -22.86 -3.24
CA ASN A 39 -18.86 -22.33 -3.52
C ASN A 39 -18.93 -20.78 -3.51
N SER A 40 -17.91 -20.09 -2.98
CA SER A 40 -17.87 -18.62 -2.96
C SER A 40 -16.87 -18.05 -3.96
N ILE A 41 -17.37 -17.35 -4.97
CA ILE A 41 -16.53 -16.59 -5.93
C ILE A 41 -15.81 -15.45 -5.20
N HIS A 42 -16.41 -14.84 -4.18
CA HIS A 42 -15.77 -13.77 -3.43
C HIS A 42 -14.60 -14.26 -2.57
N PHE A 43 -14.70 -15.47 -1.99
CA PHE A 43 -13.56 -16.08 -1.31
C PHE A 43 -12.42 -16.40 -2.29
N GLN A 44 -12.74 -17.01 -3.43
CA GLN A 44 -11.75 -17.34 -4.47
C GLN A 44 -11.06 -16.08 -5.00
N LEU A 45 -11.83 -15.03 -5.30
CA LEU A 45 -11.30 -13.76 -5.78
C LEU A 45 -10.43 -13.09 -4.70
N GLY A 46 -10.84 -13.13 -3.44
CA GLY A 46 -10.04 -12.65 -2.31
C GLY A 46 -8.67 -13.34 -2.24
N LEU A 47 -8.64 -14.68 -2.30
CA LEU A 47 -7.38 -15.44 -2.30
C LEU A 47 -6.52 -15.21 -3.54
N ALA A 48 -7.14 -15.15 -4.73
CA ALA A 48 -6.44 -14.91 -5.98
C ALA A 48 -5.78 -13.53 -5.98
N LEU A 49 -6.51 -12.49 -5.55
CA LEU A 49 -5.97 -11.14 -5.40
C LEU A 49 -4.89 -11.09 -4.31
N ALA A 50 -5.06 -11.72 -3.15
CA ALA A 50 -4.02 -11.73 -2.12
C ALA A 50 -2.71 -12.37 -2.64
N SER A 51 -2.83 -13.51 -3.32
CA SER A 51 -1.68 -14.19 -3.94
C SER A 51 -1.04 -13.34 -5.03
N LEU A 52 -1.85 -12.77 -5.91
CA LEU A 52 -1.40 -11.90 -7.01
C LEU A 52 -0.74 -10.62 -6.48
N GLY A 53 -1.27 -10.00 -5.43
CA GLY A 53 -0.73 -8.79 -4.83
C GLY A 53 0.65 -9.02 -4.21
N VAL A 54 0.82 -10.15 -3.51
CA VAL A 54 2.13 -10.56 -2.98
C VAL A 54 3.15 -10.75 -4.10
N ILE A 55 2.82 -11.53 -5.14
CA ILE A 55 3.77 -11.75 -6.25
C ILE A 55 4.02 -10.48 -7.06
N THR A 56 3.05 -9.58 -7.17
CA THR A 56 3.23 -8.29 -7.88
C THR A 56 4.22 -7.41 -7.14
N SER A 57 4.17 -7.34 -5.81
CA SER A 57 5.19 -6.64 -5.02
C SER A 57 6.54 -7.34 -5.09
N LEU A 58 6.57 -8.69 -5.08
CA LEU A 58 7.80 -9.46 -5.26
C LEU A 58 8.47 -9.19 -6.61
N VAL A 59 7.68 -9.09 -7.69
CA VAL A 59 8.16 -8.69 -9.02
C VAL A 59 8.83 -7.32 -8.95
N ALA A 60 8.20 -6.32 -8.31
CA ALA A 60 8.79 -5.00 -8.14
C ALA A 60 10.14 -5.06 -7.41
N GLN A 61 10.21 -5.78 -6.27
CA GLN A 61 11.43 -5.89 -5.48
C GLN A 61 12.55 -6.63 -6.24
N HIS A 62 12.24 -7.73 -6.93
CA HIS A 62 13.24 -8.50 -7.65
C HIS A 62 13.70 -7.81 -8.93
N MET A 63 12.83 -7.13 -9.67
CA MET A 63 13.20 -6.53 -10.95
C MET A 63 14.20 -5.39 -10.82
N TYR A 64 14.17 -4.63 -9.72
CA TYR A 64 15.16 -3.55 -9.53
C TYR A 64 16.50 -4.09 -9.02
N SER A 65 16.50 -5.08 -8.13
CA SER A 65 17.72 -5.63 -7.53
C SER A 65 18.42 -6.69 -8.40
N LEU A 66 17.65 -7.42 -9.21
CA LEU A 66 18.11 -8.45 -10.14
C LEU A 66 17.56 -8.16 -11.55
N PRO A 67 18.15 -7.17 -12.26
CA PRO A 67 17.67 -6.76 -13.57
C PRO A 67 17.69 -7.91 -14.58
N ALA A 68 16.50 -8.30 -15.07
CA ALA A 68 16.34 -9.42 -16.00
C ALA A 68 16.48 -9.03 -17.48
N TYR A 69 16.51 -7.73 -17.78
CA TYR A 69 16.55 -7.19 -19.14
C TYR A 69 17.90 -6.51 -19.40
N ALA A 70 18.44 -6.71 -20.61
CA ALA A 70 19.68 -6.06 -21.01
C ALA A 70 19.54 -4.53 -20.95
N PHE A 71 20.54 -3.86 -20.38
CA PHE A 71 20.65 -2.40 -20.27
C PHE A 71 19.58 -1.69 -19.43
N ILE A 72 18.60 -2.40 -18.85
CA ILE A 72 17.54 -1.74 -18.05
C ILE A 72 18.07 -1.08 -16.77
N ALA A 73 19.19 -1.58 -16.24
CA ALA A 73 19.86 -0.96 -15.08
C ALA A 73 20.52 0.39 -15.42
N GLN A 74 20.66 0.73 -16.70
CA GLN A 74 21.17 2.02 -17.17
C GLN A 74 20.03 2.98 -17.53
N ASP A 75 18.82 2.47 -17.77
CA ASP A 75 17.63 3.30 -17.97
C ASP A 75 16.91 3.54 -16.64
N PHE A 76 17.41 4.55 -15.92
CA PHE A 76 16.93 4.91 -14.60
C PHE A 76 15.45 5.31 -14.57
N THR A 77 14.96 6.00 -15.62
CA THR A 77 13.57 6.46 -15.68
C THR A 77 12.62 5.27 -15.84
N THR A 78 12.95 4.33 -16.73
CA THR A 78 12.17 3.10 -16.92
C THR A 78 12.20 2.23 -15.67
N GLN A 79 13.35 2.08 -15.02
CA GLN A 79 13.45 1.32 -13.76
C GLN A 79 12.57 1.93 -12.66
N ALA A 80 12.61 3.26 -12.49
CA ALA A 80 11.78 3.98 -11.54
C ALA A 80 10.28 3.82 -11.81
N ALA A 81 9.88 3.94 -13.08
CA ALA A 81 8.51 3.77 -13.52
C ALA A 81 8.00 2.34 -13.25
N LEU A 82 8.79 1.31 -13.59
CA LEU A 82 8.41 -0.09 -13.40
C LEU A 82 8.25 -0.46 -11.91
N TYR A 83 9.18 -0.03 -11.06
CA TYR A 83 9.09 -0.29 -9.62
C TYR A 83 7.81 0.35 -9.05
N THR A 84 7.61 1.64 -9.33
CA THR A 84 6.46 2.40 -8.85
C THR A 84 5.14 1.80 -9.35
N HIS A 85 5.06 1.49 -10.65
CA HIS A 85 3.87 0.91 -11.27
C HIS A 85 3.44 -0.40 -10.60
N HIS A 86 4.37 -1.34 -10.40
CA HIS A 86 4.07 -2.62 -9.79
C HIS A 86 3.71 -2.48 -8.30
N GLN A 87 4.34 -1.57 -7.55
CA GLN A 87 3.98 -1.35 -6.14
C GLN A 87 2.57 -0.76 -5.97
N TYR A 88 2.18 0.24 -6.77
CA TYR A 88 0.80 0.75 -6.73
C TYR A 88 -0.21 -0.32 -7.16
N SER A 89 0.10 -1.08 -8.21
CA SER A 89 -0.75 -2.19 -8.65
C SER A 89 -0.92 -3.24 -7.55
N ALA A 90 0.17 -3.62 -6.86
CA ALA A 90 0.12 -4.53 -5.72
C ALA A 90 -0.76 -3.99 -4.58
N GLY A 91 -0.66 -2.69 -4.25
CA GLY A 91 -1.51 -2.06 -3.23
C GLY A 91 -3.00 -2.10 -3.55
N PHE A 92 -3.39 -1.79 -4.80
CA PHE A 92 -4.78 -1.90 -5.25
C PHE A 92 -5.30 -3.34 -5.26
N ILE A 93 -4.47 -4.29 -5.72
CA ILE A 93 -4.82 -5.71 -5.73
C ILE A 93 -5.00 -6.23 -4.29
N MET A 94 -4.10 -5.87 -3.37
CA MET A 94 -4.18 -6.27 -1.96
C MET A 94 -5.41 -5.69 -1.26
N THR A 95 -5.72 -4.41 -1.44
CA THR A 95 -6.95 -3.81 -0.87
C THR A 95 -8.21 -4.47 -1.43
N GLY A 96 -8.22 -4.81 -2.73
CA GLY A 96 -9.29 -5.58 -3.36
C GLY A 96 -9.47 -6.98 -2.77
N ALA A 97 -8.36 -7.66 -2.40
CA ALA A 97 -8.41 -8.97 -1.75
C ALA A 97 -9.22 -8.95 -0.44
N PHE A 98 -8.92 -7.98 0.42
CA PHE A 98 -9.64 -7.81 1.69
C PHE A 98 -11.07 -7.32 1.50
N ALA A 99 -11.33 -6.46 0.51
CA ALA A 99 -12.70 -6.05 0.17
C ALA A 99 -13.56 -7.26 -0.22
N HIS A 100 -13.04 -8.16 -1.06
CA HIS A 100 -13.74 -9.39 -1.43
C HIS A 100 -13.85 -10.39 -0.27
N GLY A 101 -12.88 -10.43 0.64
CA GLY A 101 -13.00 -11.16 1.91
C GLY A 101 -14.16 -10.65 2.77
N ALA A 102 -14.32 -9.33 2.90
CA ALA A 102 -15.44 -8.73 3.64
C ALA A 102 -16.79 -9.01 2.96
N ILE A 103 -16.84 -8.93 1.62
CA ILE A 103 -18.06 -9.28 0.86
C ILE A 103 -18.43 -10.76 1.08
N PHE A 104 -17.44 -11.67 1.07
CA PHE A 104 -17.64 -13.08 1.41
C PHE A 104 -18.27 -13.23 2.80
N PHE A 105 -17.73 -12.56 3.82
CA PHE A 105 -18.26 -12.67 5.19
C PHE A 105 -19.72 -12.20 5.30
N ILE A 106 -20.14 -11.26 4.47
CA ILE A 106 -21.53 -10.78 4.47
C ILE A 106 -22.45 -11.73 3.70
N ARG A 107 -22.08 -12.08 2.46
CA ARG A 107 -23.00 -12.72 1.51
C ARG A 107 -22.97 -14.25 1.55
N ASP A 108 -21.78 -14.83 1.70
CA ASP A 108 -21.56 -16.24 1.39
C ASP A 108 -21.18 -17.07 2.63
N TYR A 109 -20.68 -16.43 3.69
CA TYR A 109 -20.29 -17.14 4.92
C TYR A 109 -21.50 -17.72 5.66
N ASN A 110 -21.48 -19.05 5.81
CA ASN A 110 -22.44 -19.80 6.63
C ASN A 110 -21.79 -20.25 7.95
N PRO A 111 -22.23 -19.72 9.12
CA PRO A 111 -21.71 -20.11 10.42
C PRO A 111 -21.91 -21.59 10.77
N GLU A 112 -23.03 -22.20 10.39
CA GLU A 112 -23.33 -23.60 10.71
C GLU A 112 -22.37 -24.56 10.00
N GLN A 113 -22.09 -24.29 8.72
CA GLN A 113 -21.14 -25.11 7.95
C GLN A 113 -19.71 -24.98 8.48
N ASN A 114 -19.36 -23.81 9.02
CA ASN A 114 -18.02 -23.45 9.48
C ASN A 114 -17.86 -23.59 11.00
N GLU A 115 -18.83 -24.15 11.72
CA GLU A 115 -18.84 -24.21 13.19
C GLU A 115 -17.53 -24.79 13.77
N ASP A 116 -16.90 -24.13 14.73
CA ASP A 116 -15.64 -24.56 15.36
C ASP A 116 -14.48 -24.90 14.38
N ASN A 117 -14.55 -24.50 13.12
CA ASN A 117 -13.39 -24.57 12.22
C ASN A 117 -12.52 -23.32 12.39
N VAL A 118 -11.35 -23.28 11.71
CA VAL A 118 -10.41 -22.16 11.83
C VAL A 118 -11.02 -20.79 11.50
N LEU A 119 -12.01 -20.72 10.60
CA LEU A 119 -12.65 -19.48 10.19
C LEU A 119 -13.63 -18.97 11.25
N ALA A 120 -14.47 -19.85 11.82
CA ALA A 120 -15.36 -19.50 12.92
C ALA A 120 -14.56 -19.09 14.15
N ARG A 121 -13.53 -19.86 14.52
CA ARG A 121 -12.69 -19.55 15.68
C ARG A 121 -12.05 -18.18 15.57
N MET A 122 -11.57 -17.80 14.38
CA MET A 122 -11.00 -16.48 14.12
C MET A 122 -12.01 -15.35 14.42
N LEU A 123 -13.28 -15.53 14.05
CA LEU A 123 -14.35 -14.58 14.36
C LEU A 123 -14.64 -14.51 15.87
N ASP A 124 -14.53 -15.62 16.60
CA ASP A 124 -14.79 -15.68 18.05
C ASP A 124 -13.80 -14.86 18.89
N HIS A 125 -12.58 -14.61 18.37
CA HIS A 125 -11.57 -13.78 19.03
C HIS A 125 -11.15 -12.56 18.19
N LYS A 126 -12.06 -12.06 17.34
CA LYS A 126 -11.79 -10.92 16.46
C LYS A 126 -11.33 -9.67 17.21
N GLU A 127 -11.86 -9.42 18.42
CA GLU A 127 -11.49 -8.27 19.24
C GLU A 127 -10.02 -8.33 19.67
N ALA A 128 -9.48 -9.52 19.92
CA ALA A 128 -8.07 -9.70 20.24
C ALA A 128 -7.19 -9.40 19.02
N ILE A 129 -7.57 -9.86 17.83
CA ILE A 129 -6.83 -9.58 16.59
C ILE A 129 -6.80 -8.07 16.33
N ILE A 130 -7.97 -7.42 16.40
CA ILE A 130 -8.11 -5.98 16.15
C ILE A 130 -7.32 -5.17 17.18
N SER A 131 -7.37 -5.54 18.47
CA SER A 131 -6.65 -4.80 19.52
C SER A 131 -5.14 -4.89 19.40
N HIS A 132 -4.60 -6.06 19.01
CA HIS A 132 -3.16 -6.22 18.80
C HIS A 132 -2.67 -5.46 17.56
N LEU A 133 -3.42 -5.48 16.46
CA LEU A 133 -3.12 -4.65 15.29
C LEU A 133 -3.18 -3.16 15.63
N SER A 134 -4.17 -2.74 16.43
CA SER A 134 -4.25 -1.36 16.92
C SER A 134 -3.06 -0.98 17.79
N TRP A 135 -2.63 -1.85 18.70
CA TRP A 135 -1.43 -1.62 19.51
C TRP A 135 -0.18 -1.49 18.65
N ALA A 136 0.02 -2.39 17.68
CA ALA A 136 1.18 -2.35 16.79
C ALA A 136 1.23 -1.06 15.96
N SER A 137 0.08 -0.64 15.39
CA SER A 137 -0.03 0.64 14.67
C SER A 137 0.28 1.84 15.56
N LEU A 138 -0.27 1.89 16.78
CA LEU A 138 0.00 2.99 17.71
C LEU A 138 1.46 3.00 18.16
N PHE A 139 2.02 1.84 18.50
CA PHE A 139 3.41 1.69 18.91
C PHE A 139 4.35 2.18 17.80
N LEU A 140 4.18 1.69 16.56
CA LEU A 140 4.99 2.11 15.43
C LEU A 140 4.83 3.61 15.15
N GLY A 141 3.58 4.13 15.22
CA GLY A 141 3.27 5.53 14.98
C GLY A 141 3.96 6.48 15.95
N PHE A 142 3.80 6.24 17.26
CA PHE A 142 4.38 7.09 18.29
C PHE A 142 5.91 7.12 18.23
N HIS A 143 6.56 5.96 18.06
CA HIS A 143 8.03 5.90 18.08
C HIS A 143 8.65 6.40 16.76
N THR A 144 8.10 6.01 15.61
CA THR A 144 8.66 6.42 14.31
C THR A 144 8.53 7.92 14.10
N LEU A 145 7.34 8.48 14.31
CA LEU A 145 7.14 9.93 14.20
C LEU A 145 7.90 10.67 15.30
N GLY A 146 7.92 10.14 16.53
CA GLY A 146 8.68 10.73 17.64
C GLY A 146 10.17 10.86 17.34
N LEU A 147 10.79 9.83 16.74
CA LEU A 147 12.20 9.87 16.33
C LEU A 147 12.44 10.86 15.18
N TYR A 148 11.58 10.89 14.16
CA TYR A 148 11.68 11.88 13.09
C TYR A 148 11.61 13.31 13.62
N VAL A 149 10.61 13.60 14.46
CA VAL A 149 10.44 14.94 15.07
C VAL A 149 11.62 15.29 15.98
N HIS A 150 12.12 14.35 16.80
CA HIS A 150 13.34 14.56 17.58
C HIS A 150 14.51 14.96 16.68
N ASN A 151 14.74 14.21 15.60
CA ASN A 151 15.85 14.47 14.69
C ASN A 151 15.72 15.82 13.96
N ASP A 152 14.51 16.19 13.52
CA ASP A 152 14.24 17.52 12.96
C ASP A 152 14.57 18.64 13.96
N VAL A 153 14.17 18.50 15.23
CA VAL A 153 14.45 19.51 16.26
C VAL A 153 15.95 19.62 16.54
N MET A 154 16.67 18.49 16.64
CA MET A 154 18.12 18.50 16.86
C MET A 154 18.87 19.15 15.70
N LEU A 155 18.43 18.92 14.47
CA LEU A 155 18.99 19.59 13.30
C LEU A 155 18.67 21.08 13.28
N ALA A 156 17.43 21.46 13.58
CA ALA A 156 17.01 22.86 13.61
C ALA A 156 17.78 23.68 14.66
N PHE A 157 18.20 23.06 15.77
CA PHE A 157 19.06 23.68 16.79
C PHE A 157 20.56 23.64 16.46
N GLY A 158 20.96 23.12 15.30
CA GLY A 158 22.36 23.07 14.89
C GLY A 158 23.19 22.03 15.66
N THR A 159 22.56 21.02 16.26
CA THR A 159 23.22 19.92 16.98
C THR A 159 22.90 18.56 16.35
N PRO A 160 23.28 18.31 15.09
CA PRO A 160 22.95 17.06 14.39
C PRO A 160 23.54 15.81 15.05
N GLU A 161 24.62 15.93 15.81
CA GLU A 161 25.23 14.84 16.58
C GLU A 161 24.34 14.30 17.71
N LYS A 162 23.29 15.04 18.09
CA LYS A 162 22.30 14.63 19.10
C LYS A 162 21.09 13.92 18.52
N GLN A 163 21.06 13.70 17.20
CA GLN A 163 20.06 12.86 16.56
C GLN A 163 20.14 11.42 17.11
N ILE A 164 19.02 10.73 17.11
CA ILE A 164 18.96 9.31 17.44
C ILE A 164 19.07 8.53 16.13
N LEU A 165 20.25 7.97 15.88
CA LEU A 165 20.58 7.22 14.68
C LEU A 165 20.72 5.74 15.03
N ILE A 166 19.72 4.94 14.64
CA ILE A 166 19.67 3.50 14.94
C ILE A 166 20.09 2.73 13.69
N GLU A 167 21.15 1.95 13.80
CA GLU A 167 21.61 1.08 12.71
C GLU A 167 20.65 -0.12 12.49
N PRO A 168 20.29 -0.45 11.24
CA PRO A 168 19.45 -1.61 10.93
C PRO A 168 20.27 -2.92 10.97
N ILE A 169 20.84 -3.24 12.13
CA ILE A 169 21.77 -4.37 12.34
C ILE A 169 21.19 -5.70 11.85
N PHE A 170 19.89 -5.96 12.07
CA PHE A 170 19.26 -7.19 11.59
C PHE A 170 19.24 -7.30 10.06
N ALA A 171 18.99 -6.19 9.36
CA ALA A 171 18.99 -6.18 7.91
C ALA A 171 20.43 -6.22 7.35
N GLN A 172 21.38 -5.55 7.99
CA GLN A 172 22.81 -5.62 7.64
C GLN A 172 23.35 -7.05 7.83
N TRP A 173 22.92 -7.73 8.90
CA TRP A 173 23.24 -9.13 9.15
C TRP A 173 22.70 -10.05 8.03
N ILE A 174 21.48 -9.82 7.54
CA ILE A 174 20.93 -10.56 6.38
C ILE A 174 21.78 -10.31 5.12
N GLN A 175 22.20 -9.07 4.86
CA GLN A 175 23.09 -8.77 3.74
C GLN A 175 24.43 -9.53 3.86
N SER A 176 25.02 -9.59 5.06
CA SER A 176 26.23 -10.38 5.30
C SER A 176 26.00 -11.88 5.25
N ALA A 177 24.86 -12.38 5.72
CA ALA A 177 24.47 -13.77 5.54
C ALA A 177 24.40 -14.17 4.06
N HIS A 178 24.06 -13.20 3.19
CA HIS A 178 24.09 -13.33 1.73
C HIS A 178 25.45 -13.03 1.09
N GLY A 179 26.52 -12.81 1.85
CA GLY A 179 27.87 -12.68 1.31
C GLY A 179 28.38 -11.25 1.14
N LYS A 180 27.63 -10.23 1.58
CA LYS A 180 28.11 -8.86 1.61
C LYS A 180 29.12 -8.66 2.75
N THR A 181 30.35 -8.31 2.41
CA THR A 181 31.47 -8.25 3.36
C THR A 181 31.65 -6.89 4.03
N SER A 182 31.03 -5.84 3.51
CA SER A 182 31.22 -4.44 3.94
C SER A 182 30.88 -4.17 5.42
N TYR A 183 30.03 -4.99 6.04
CA TYR A 183 29.64 -4.83 7.45
C TYR A 183 30.48 -5.66 8.44
N GLY A 184 31.31 -6.59 7.95
CA GLY A 184 32.24 -7.33 8.81
C GLY A 184 31.64 -8.37 9.77
N PHE A 185 30.40 -8.82 9.57
CA PHE A 185 29.79 -9.83 10.46
C PHE A 185 30.43 -11.23 10.38
N ASP A 186 31.04 -11.60 9.24
CA ASP A 186 31.66 -12.92 8.99
C ASP A 186 30.72 -14.11 9.31
N VAL A 187 29.53 -14.12 8.70
CA VAL A 187 28.49 -15.14 8.89
C VAL A 187 28.03 -15.76 7.57
N LEU A 188 27.73 -17.07 7.59
CA LEU A 188 27.20 -17.84 6.47
C LEU A 188 27.99 -17.60 5.17
N LEU A 189 27.42 -16.97 4.15
CA LEU A 189 28.07 -16.78 2.84
C LEU A 189 29.14 -15.69 2.86
N SER A 190 29.19 -14.80 3.87
CA SER A 190 30.32 -13.86 4.03
C SER A 190 31.54 -14.52 4.67
N SER A 191 31.38 -15.71 5.27
CA SER A 191 32.48 -16.48 5.84
C SER A 191 33.00 -17.54 4.88
N THR A 192 34.27 -17.40 4.48
CA THR A 192 34.92 -18.30 3.51
C THR A 192 35.16 -19.71 4.05
N SER A 193 35.01 -19.91 5.36
CA SER A 193 35.18 -21.20 6.04
C SER A 193 33.85 -21.95 6.26
N GLY A 194 32.71 -21.30 6.03
CA GLY A 194 31.39 -21.83 6.39
C GLY A 194 30.92 -23.00 5.50
N PRO A 195 30.14 -23.96 6.04
CA PRO A 195 29.55 -25.05 5.23
C PRO A 195 28.70 -24.54 4.06
N ALA A 196 27.93 -23.47 4.26
CA ALA A 196 27.10 -22.85 3.22
C ALA A 196 27.95 -22.29 2.06
N PHE A 197 29.07 -21.63 2.39
CA PHE A 197 30.02 -21.13 1.40
C PHE A 197 30.67 -22.29 0.63
N ASN A 198 31.16 -23.30 1.34
CA ASN A 198 31.84 -24.44 0.75
C ASN A 198 30.93 -25.25 -0.19
N ALA A 199 29.65 -25.43 0.17
CA ALA A 199 28.68 -26.15 -0.66
C ALA A 199 28.34 -25.42 -1.97
N GLY A 200 28.36 -24.08 -1.98
CA GLY A 200 28.00 -23.26 -3.15
C GLY A 200 29.16 -22.85 -4.06
N ARG A 201 30.41 -23.03 -3.59
CA ARG A 201 31.63 -22.42 -4.17
C ARG A 201 31.86 -22.69 -5.66
N SER A 202 31.35 -23.78 -6.23
CA SER A 202 31.69 -24.21 -7.59
C SER A 202 30.70 -23.82 -8.69
N ILE A 203 29.48 -23.35 -8.36
CA ILE A 203 28.43 -23.13 -9.37
C ILE A 203 28.02 -21.65 -9.43
N TRP A 204 27.14 -21.22 -8.54
CA TRP A 204 26.54 -19.87 -8.60
C TRP A 204 27.23 -18.88 -7.66
N LEU A 205 27.87 -19.37 -6.59
CA LEU A 205 28.35 -18.53 -5.50
C LEU A 205 29.44 -17.52 -5.93
N PRO A 206 30.45 -17.88 -6.76
CA PRO A 206 31.45 -16.89 -7.19
C PRO A 206 30.83 -15.70 -7.94
N GLY A 207 29.88 -15.95 -8.84
CA GLY A 207 29.18 -14.89 -9.57
C GLY A 207 28.29 -14.04 -8.66
N TRP A 208 27.60 -14.68 -7.72
CA TRP A 208 26.80 -13.99 -6.71
C TRP A 208 27.64 -13.09 -5.79
N LEU A 209 28.75 -13.61 -5.26
CA LEU A 209 29.63 -12.86 -4.36
C LEU A 209 30.30 -11.68 -5.05
N ASN A 210 30.60 -11.81 -6.34
CA ASN A 210 31.06 -10.70 -7.16
C ASN A 210 29.98 -9.61 -7.24
N ALA A 211 28.75 -9.98 -7.64
CA ALA A 211 27.66 -9.03 -7.81
C ALA A 211 27.24 -8.34 -6.49
N VAL A 212 27.11 -9.06 -5.38
CA VAL A 212 26.62 -8.50 -4.10
C VAL A 212 27.62 -7.55 -3.41
N ASN A 213 28.90 -7.66 -3.75
CA ASN A 213 29.96 -6.79 -3.24
C ASN A 213 30.34 -5.66 -4.22
N GLU A 214 29.68 -5.60 -5.37
CA GLU A 214 29.89 -4.53 -6.34
C GLU A 214 28.97 -3.34 -6.03
N ASN A 215 29.56 -2.15 -5.86
CA ASN A 215 28.81 -0.94 -5.48
C ASN A 215 28.14 -0.23 -6.67
N SER A 216 28.31 -0.75 -7.89
CA SER A 216 27.78 -0.15 -9.13
C SER A 216 26.35 -0.60 -9.46
N ASN A 217 25.82 -1.61 -8.75
CA ASN A 217 24.50 -2.18 -9.00
C ASN A 217 23.54 -1.97 -7.81
N SER A 218 22.31 -2.46 -7.94
CA SER A 218 21.25 -2.31 -6.93
C SER A 218 21.01 -3.57 -6.07
N LEU A 219 21.89 -4.57 -6.16
CA LEU A 219 21.78 -5.82 -5.41
C LEU A 219 22.23 -5.59 -3.96
N PHE A 220 21.29 -5.68 -3.02
CA PHE A 220 21.54 -5.45 -1.58
C PHE A 220 22.28 -4.13 -1.30
N LEU A 221 21.71 -3.01 -1.75
CA LEU A 221 22.21 -1.66 -1.45
C LEU A 221 22.59 -1.50 0.03
N THR A 222 23.67 -0.76 0.28
CA THR A 222 24.08 -0.45 1.65
C THR A 222 22.97 0.30 2.38
N ILE A 223 22.74 -0.04 3.65
CA ILE A 223 21.65 0.49 4.47
C ILE A 223 22.17 1.02 5.80
N GLY A 224 21.55 2.09 6.29
CA GLY A 224 21.89 2.77 7.53
C GLY A 224 20.69 3.36 8.27
N PRO A 225 20.88 4.38 9.13
CA PRO A 225 19.84 4.89 10.02
C PRO A 225 18.62 5.50 9.30
N GLY A 226 18.84 6.14 8.15
CA GLY A 226 17.76 6.65 7.31
C GLY A 226 16.84 5.54 6.80
N ASP A 227 17.44 4.43 6.36
CA ASP A 227 16.71 3.23 5.94
C ASP A 227 15.94 2.62 7.10
N PHE A 228 16.53 2.57 8.30
CA PHE A 228 15.86 2.04 9.49
C PHE A 228 14.53 2.78 9.76
N LEU A 229 14.55 4.11 9.80
CA LEU A 229 13.36 4.91 10.13
C LEU A 229 12.26 4.75 9.08
N VAL A 230 12.62 4.77 7.79
CA VAL A 230 11.61 4.67 6.74
C VAL A 230 11.01 3.26 6.64
N HIS A 231 11.77 2.19 6.94
CA HIS A 231 11.20 0.84 7.03
C HIS A 231 10.21 0.73 8.19
N HIS A 232 10.41 1.44 9.30
CA HIS A 232 9.41 1.50 10.39
C HIS A 232 8.18 2.33 10.00
N ALA A 233 8.34 3.39 9.20
CA ALA A 233 7.21 4.11 8.61
C ALA A 233 6.40 3.22 7.63
N ILE A 234 7.09 2.44 6.79
CA ILE A 234 6.45 1.45 5.91
C ILE A 234 5.72 0.40 6.75
N ALA A 235 6.34 -0.12 7.81
CA ALA A 235 5.70 -1.05 8.72
C ALA A 235 4.44 -0.45 9.37
N LEU A 236 4.48 0.81 9.82
CA LEU A 236 3.32 1.54 10.32
C LEU A 236 2.19 1.58 9.29
N GLY A 237 2.52 1.94 8.05
CA GLY A 237 1.56 2.02 6.96
C GLY A 237 0.90 0.66 6.67
N LEU A 238 1.70 -0.41 6.60
CA LEU A 238 1.22 -1.77 6.37
C LEU A 238 0.32 -2.28 7.51
N HIS A 239 0.72 -2.09 8.77
CA HIS A 239 -0.08 -2.51 9.93
C HIS A 239 -1.38 -1.73 10.03
N THR A 240 -1.35 -0.42 9.77
CA THR A 240 -2.55 0.43 9.85
C THR A 240 -3.52 0.16 8.71
N THR A 241 -3.01 -0.03 7.49
CA THR A 241 -3.85 -0.46 6.35
C THR A 241 -4.48 -1.82 6.63
N THR A 242 -3.71 -2.77 7.17
CA THR A 242 -4.19 -4.11 7.54
C THR A 242 -5.24 -4.03 8.65
N LEU A 243 -5.02 -3.20 9.69
CA LEU A 243 -5.99 -2.96 10.76
C LEU A 243 -7.34 -2.51 10.21
N ILE A 244 -7.35 -1.52 9.32
CA ILE A 244 -8.60 -0.98 8.75
C ILE A 244 -9.33 -2.06 7.94
N LEU A 245 -8.61 -2.77 7.07
CA LEU A 245 -9.16 -3.81 6.22
C LEU A 245 -9.68 -5.03 7.01
N VAL A 246 -8.87 -5.53 7.95
CA VAL A 246 -9.22 -6.66 8.81
C VAL A 246 -10.41 -6.29 9.68
N LYS A 247 -10.36 -5.16 10.39
CA LYS A 247 -11.49 -4.71 11.22
C LYS A 247 -12.76 -4.53 10.39
N GLY A 248 -12.65 -3.98 9.18
CA GLY A 248 -13.76 -3.87 8.23
C GLY A 248 -14.39 -5.22 7.88
N ALA A 249 -13.57 -6.25 7.64
CA ALA A 249 -14.04 -7.60 7.33
C ALA A 249 -14.62 -8.33 8.55
N LEU A 250 -13.99 -8.23 9.73
CA LEU A 250 -14.42 -8.94 10.94
C LEU A 250 -15.68 -8.35 11.59
N ASP A 251 -15.90 -7.04 11.43
CA ASP A 251 -17.12 -6.35 11.87
C ASP A 251 -18.19 -6.24 10.76
N ALA A 252 -17.97 -6.88 9.60
CA ALA A 252 -18.86 -6.77 8.44
C ALA A 252 -20.25 -7.35 8.71
N ARG A 253 -20.33 -8.45 9.48
CA ARG A 253 -21.60 -9.10 9.82
C ARG A 253 -22.35 -8.41 10.95
N GLY A 254 -21.63 -7.72 11.83
CA GLY A 254 -22.20 -7.07 13.00
C GLY A 254 -21.12 -6.59 13.97
N SER A 255 -21.42 -5.50 14.67
CA SER A 255 -20.63 -4.98 15.80
C SER A 255 -21.57 -4.60 16.95
N LYS A 256 -21.03 -4.20 18.11
CA LYS A 256 -21.86 -3.74 19.24
C LYS A 256 -22.76 -2.54 18.89
N LEU A 257 -22.31 -1.66 17.99
CA LEU A 257 -23.04 -0.46 17.60
C LEU A 257 -24.16 -0.74 16.57
N MET A 258 -23.98 -1.77 15.73
CA MET A 258 -24.95 -2.21 14.72
C MET A 258 -24.84 -3.73 14.58
N PRO A 259 -25.57 -4.50 15.41
CA PRO A 259 -25.47 -5.96 15.47
C PRO A 259 -25.98 -6.69 14.22
N ASP A 260 -26.95 -6.09 13.53
CA ASP A 260 -27.68 -6.58 12.35
C ASP A 260 -27.06 -6.12 11.01
N LYS A 261 -25.79 -5.71 11.03
CA LYS A 261 -25.10 -5.10 9.86
C LYS A 261 -25.16 -5.96 8.59
N LYS A 262 -25.08 -7.29 8.73
CA LYS A 262 -25.19 -8.23 7.59
C LYS A 262 -26.46 -8.02 6.75
N ASP A 263 -27.55 -7.57 7.37
CA ASP A 263 -28.87 -7.45 6.72
C ASP A 263 -28.93 -6.24 5.78
N PHE A 264 -27.97 -5.30 5.90
CA PHE A 264 -27.84 -4.10 5.07
C PHE A 264 -26.88 -4.27 3.89
N GLY A 265 -26.15 -5.40 3.83
CA GLY A 265 -25.18 -5.68 2.79
C GLY A 265 -23.84 -4.95 2.97
N TYR A 266 -23.02 -4.97 1.91
CA TYR A 266 -21.64 -4.47 1.96
C TYR A 266 -21.53 -2.94 1.99
N SER A 267 -22.40 -2.26 1.23
CA SER A 267 -22.29 -0.84 0.93
C SER A 267 -23.61 -0.14 1.23
N PHE A 268 -23.63 0.65 2.30
CA PHE A 268 -24.78 1.46 2.70
C PHE A 268 -24.29 2.74 3.41
N PRO A 269 -25.09 3.83 3.46
CA PRO A 269 -24.59 5.15 3.89
C PRO A 269 -24.17 5.24 5.37
N CYS A 270 -25.08 4.82 6.24
CA CYS A 270 -25.04 4.84 7.70
C CYS A 270 -26.33 4.14 8.23
N ASP A 271 -26.45 3.98 9.54
CA ASP A 271 -27.70 3.62 10.24
C ASP A 271 -28.27 4.83 11.03
N GLY A 272 -28.26 6.00 10.38
CA GLY A 272 -28.79 7.25 10.93
C GLY A 272 -27.92 7.95 11.99
N PRO A 273 -28.35 9.15 12.43
CA PRO A 273 -27.61 9.96 13.42
C PRO A 273 -27.83 9.51 14.88
N GLY A 274 -28.71 8.52 15.11
CA GLY A 274 -28.95 7.98 16.45
C GLY A 274 -27.73 7.26 17.04
N ARG A 275 -27.81 6.88 18.33
CA ARG A 275 -26.78 6.10 19.04
C ARG A 275 -25.37 6.72 19.02
N GLY A 276 -25.29 8.05 18.92
CA GLY A 276 -24.02 8.80 18.83
C GLY A 276 -23.51 9.05 17.42
N GLY A 277 -24.23 8.58 16.38
CA GLY A 277 -23.86 8.72 14.97
C GLY A 277 -23.20 7.45 14.41
N THR A 278 -23.60 7.06 13.20
CA THR A 278 -23.15 5.83 12.54
C THR A 278 -22.56 6.07 11.15
N CYS A 279 -21.95 7.25 10.95
CA CYS A 279 -21.24 7.58 9.73
C CYS A 279 -20.12 6.56 9.47
N ASP A 280 -19.93 6.20 8.21
CA ASP A 280 -18.82 5.34 7.74
C ASP A 280 -18.73 3.98 8.45
N ILE A 281 -19.89 3.38 8.79
CA ILE A 281 -19.98 2.14 9.57
C ILE A 281 -19.97 0.86 8.71
N SER A 282 -20.22 0.97 7.40
CA SER A 282 -20.29 -0.20 6.51
C SER A 282 -18.92 -0.81 6.24
N ALA A 283 -18.87 -2.05 5.76
CA ALA A 283 -17.62 -2.70 5.39
C ALA A 283 -17.00 -2.04 4.13
N TRP A 284 -17.82 -1.49 3.23
CA TRP A 284 -17.36 -0.68 2.11
C TRP A 284 -16.66 0.61 2.57
N ASP A 285 -17.15 1.24 3.64
CA ASP A 285 -16.52 2.45 4.19
C ASP A 285 -15.13 2.14 4.77
N ALA A 286 -14.93 0.96 5.36
CA ALA A 286 -13.60 0.52 5.77
C ALA A 286 -12.65 0.32 4.58
N PHE A 287 -13.12 -0.23 3.46
CA PHE A 287 -12.35 -0.26 2.21
C PHE A 287 -11.99 1.15 1.73
N TYR A 288 -12.96 2.06 1.70
CA TYR A 288 -12.75 3.47 1.34
C TYR A 288 -11.66 4.13 2.20
N LEU A 289 -11.68 3.95 3.52
CA LEU A 289 -10.66 4.46 4.43
C LEU A 289 -9.30 3.80 4.23
N ALA A 290 -9.27 2.49 3.96
CA ALA A 290 -8.04 1.75 3.74
C ALA A 290 -7.30 2.19 2.47
N VAL A 291 -8.00 2.63 1.43
CA VAL A 291 -7.35 3.11 0.19
C VAL A 291 -6.51 4.37 0.44
N PHE A 292 -6.92 5.28 1.32
CA PHE A 292 -6.06 6.42 1.70
C PHE A 292 -4.75 5.97 2.37
N TRP A 293 -4.86 5.01 3.30
CA TRP A 293 -3.69 4.44 3.97
C TRP A 293 -2.81 3.63 3.03
N MET A 294 -3.41 2.91 2.08
CA MET A 294 -2.67 2.19 1.04
C MET A 294 -1.89 3.17 0.16
N LEU A 295 -2.52 4.22 -0.37
CA LEU A 295 -1.85 5.23 -1.19
C LEU A 295 -0.70 5.89 -0.43
N ASN A 296 -0.92 6.25 0.84
CA ASN A 296 0.11 6.83 1.69
C ASN A 296 1.28 5.85 1.96
N THR A 297 0.98 4.58 2.25
CA THR A 297 1.99 3.54 2.51
C THR A 297 2.84 3.29 1.26
N ILE A 298 2.21 3.11 0.10
CA ILE A 298 2.94 2.93 -1.16
C ILE A 298 3.70 4.20 -1.53
N GLY A 299 3.15 5.39 -1.26
CA GLY A 299 3.85 6.66 -1.40
C GLY A 299 5.15 6.69 -0.60
N TRP A 300 5.13 6.29 0.67
CA TRP A 300 6.35 6.19 1.49
C TRP A 300 7.36 5.18 0.92
N VAL A 301 6.90 4.00 0.47
CA VAL A 301 7.76 2.98 -0.17
C VAL A 301 8.42 3.56 -1.43
N THR A 302 7.65 4.19 -2.32
CA THR A 302 8.18 4.69 -3.59
C THR A 302 9.01 5.95 -3.43
N PHE A 303 8.69 6.83 -2.47
CA PHE A 303 9.52 7.99 -2.14
C PHE A 303 10.89 7.55 -1.64
N TYR A 304 10.92 6.57 -0.73
CA TYR A 304 12.15 5.97 -0.25
C TYR A 304 12.97 5.36 -1.38
N TRP A 305 12.36 4.47 -2.15
CA TRP A 305 13.04 3.79 -3.24
C TRP A 305 13.63 4.80 -4.23
N HIS A 306 12.83 5.79 -4.65
CA HIS A 306 13.23 6.78 -5.64
C HIS A 306 14.35 7.69 -5.14
N TRP A 307 14.26 8.21 -3.90
CA TRP A 307 15.29 9.09 -3.38
C TRP A 307 16.63 8.35 -3.17
N LYS A 308 16.56 7.11 -2.66
CA LYS A 308 17.75 6.27 -2.51
C LYS A 308 18.42 5.97 -3.85
N HIS A 309 17.65 5.72 -4.90
CA HIS A 309 18.21 5.47 -6.23
C HIS A 309 18.71 6.74 -6.92
N ILE A 310 18.02 7.89 -6.81
CA ILE A 310 18.52 9.17 -7.34
C ILE A 310 19.92 9.47 -6.79
N THR A 311 20.09 9.37 -5.46
CA THR A 311 21.37 9.69 -4.82
C THR A 311 22.47 8.70 -5.20
N LEU A 312 22.12 7.42 -5.40
CA LEU A 312 23.01 6.40 -5.96
C LEU A 312 23.45 6.75 -7.40
N TRP A 313 22.50 7.05 -8.29
CA TRP A 313 22.77 7.35 -9.69
C TRP A 313 23.54 8.67 -9.88
N GLN A 314 23.39 9.62 -8.96
CA GLN A 314 24.21 10.84 -8.91
C GLN A 314 25.63 10.61 -8.35
N GLY A 315 25.91 9.43 -7.79
CA GLY A 315 27.17 9.16 -7.09
C GLY A 315 27.32 9.89 -5.76
N ASN A 316 26.21 10.38 -5.17
CA ASN A 316 26.20 11.17 -3.92
C ASN A 316 25.29 10.51 -2.86
N VAL A 317 25.62 9.28 -2.48
CA VAL A 317 24.84 8.49 -1.51
C VAL A 317 24.81 9.13 -0.11
N SER A 318 25.82 9.93 0.25
CA SER A 318 25.85 10.63 1.54
C SER A 318 24.66 11.57 1.72
N GLN A 319 24.14 12.18 0.64
CA GLN A 319 22.95 13.02 0.73
C GLN A 319 21.75 12.26 1.32
N PHE A 320 21.49 11.04 0.86
CA PHE A 320 20.41 10.23 1.42
C PHE A 320 20.74 9.82 2.86
N ASN A 321 21.96 9.33 3.11
CA ASN A 321 22.34 8.83 4.43
C ASN A 321 22.27 9.90 5.53
N GLU A 322 22.61 11.15 5.21
CA GLU A 322 22.62 12.26 6.15
C GLU A 322 21.25 12.96 6.24
N SER A 323 20.53 13.12 5.13
CA SER A 323 19.27 13.90 5.12
C SER A 323 18.00 13.09 5.36
N SER A 324 18.03 11.76 5.20
CA SER A 324 16.80 10.95 5.32
C SER A 324 16.38 10.65 6.77
N THR A 325 17.19 11.04 7.76
CA THR A 325 16.94 10.78 9.19
C THR A 325 15.97 11.78 9.83
N TYR A 326 15.61 12.85 9.14
CA TYR A 326 14.71 13.92 9.58
C TYR A 326 13.80 14.36 8.42
N LEU A 327 12.57 14.81 8.70
CA LEU A 327 11.54 15.07 7.68
C LEU A 327 11.86 16.29 6.81
N MET A 328 12.55 17.29 7.34
CA MET A 328 12.96 18.45 6.54
C MET A 328 13.88 18.06 5.38
N GLY A 329 14.65 16.98 5.51
CA GLY A 329 15.50 16.47 4.43
C GLY A 329 14.65 15.88 3.30
N TRP A 330 13.62 15.10 3.63
CA TRP A 330 12.65 14.61 2.64
C TRP A 330 11.92 15.75 1.92
N LEU A 331 11.59 16.82 2.62
CA LEU A 331 10.96 17.99 2.00
C LEU A 331 11.93 18.76 1.09
N ARG A 332 13.11 19.12 1.60
CA ARG A 332 14.06 20.01 0.93
C ARG A 332 14.88 19.29 -0.14
N ASP A 333 15.52 18.19 0.23
CA ASP A 333 16.54 17.53 -0.59
C ASP A 333 15.95 16.48 -1.53
N TYR A 334 14.74 16.01 -1.23
CA TYR A 334 13.98 15.15 -2.14
C TYR A 334 12.90 15.91 -2.90
N LEU A 335 11.82 16.34 -2.26
CA LEU A 335 10.66 16.90 -2.98
C LEU A 335 11.00 18.23 -3.67
N TRP A 336 11.53 19.20 -2.93
CA TRP A 336 11.82 20.52 -3.46
C TRP A 336 12.96 20.47 -4.50
N LEU A 337 14.13 19.92 -4.13
CA LEU A 337 15.30 19.89 -5.00
C LEU A 337 15.03 19.18 -6.34
N ASN A 338 14.34 18.03 -6.30
CA ASN A 338 14.09 17.26 -7.52
C ASN A 338 12.93 17.80 -8.36
N SER A 339 12.10 18.70 -7.81
CA SER A 339 11.03 19.36 -8.58
C SER A 339 11.52 20.44 -9.54
N SER A 340 12.77 20.92 -9.39
CA SER A 340 13.28 22.09 -10.13
C SER A 340 13.18 21.96 -11.65
N GLN A 341 13.53 20.81 -12.23
CA GLN A 341 13.46 20.62 -13.69
C GLN A 341 12.01 20.42 -14.15
N LEU A 342 11.20 19.71 -13.37
CA LEU A 342 9.78 19.50 -13.61
C LEU A 342 9.03 20.83 -13.74
N ILE A 343 9.16 21.72 -12.75
CA ILE A 343 8.40 22.98 -12.72
C ILE A 343 8.89 23.99 -13.78
N ASN A 344 10.08 23.76 -14.35
CA ASN A 344 10.62 24.54 -15.47
C ASN A 344 10.39 23.86 -16.83
N GLY A 345 9.56 22.82 -16.91
CA GLY A 345 9.17 22.19 -18.18
C GLY A 345 8.55 23.19 -19.17
N TYR A 346 7.84 24.19 -18.65
CA TYR A 346 7.49 25.42 -19.35
C TYR A 346 7.59 26.61 -18.40
N ASN A 347 8.05 27.76 -18.89
CA ASN A 347 8.17 29.00 -18.13
C ASN A 347 7.99 30.21 -19.08
N PRO A 348 8.02 31.46 -18.59
CA PRO A 348 7.81 32.63 -19.45
C PRO A 348 8.80 32.79 -20.61
N PHE A 349 9.95 32.11 -20.57
CA PHE A 349 10.99 32.20 -21.60
C PHE A 349 10.89 31.09 -22.66
N GLY A 350 10.10 30.04 -22.43
CA GLY A 350 9.93 28.94 -23.38
C GLY A 350 9.43 27.64 -22.75
N MET A 351 9.51 26.55 -23.51
CA MET A 351 9.16 25.19 -23.06
C MET A 351 10.19 24.16 -23.54
N ASN A 352 10.27 23.03 -22.85
CA ASN A 352 11.09 21.89 -23.22
C ASN A 352 10.25 20.58 -23.22
N SER A 353 10.92 19.45 -23.44
CA SER A 353 10.30 18.12 -23.49
C SER A 353 9.58 17.70 -22.20
N LEU A 354 9.89 18.33 -21.05
CA LEU A 354 9.23 18.08 -19.78
C LEU A 354 7.90 18.85 -19.59
N SER A 355 7.52 19.72 -20.53
CA SER A 355 6.31 20.55 -20.44
C SER A 355 5.03 19.73 -20.22
N VAL A 356 4.91 18.55 -20.83
CA VAL A 356 3.76 17.65 -20.62
C VAL A 356 3.69 17.13 -19.18
N TRP A 357 4.85 16.84 -18.58
CA TRP A 357 4.93 16.39 -17.18
C TRP A 357 4.65 17.54 -16.22
N ALA A 358 5.15 18.74 -16.50
CA ALA A 358 4.84 19.94 -15.72
C ALA A 358 3.32 20.21 -15.70
N TRP A 359 2.66 20.09 -16.86
CA TRP A 359 1.21 20.25 -16.97
C TRP A 359 0.47 19.13 -16.22
N MET A 360 0.87 17.87 -16.42
CA MET A 360 0.28 16.73 -15.73
C MET A 360 0.44 16.82 -14.20
N PHE A 361 1.55 17.37 -13.72
CA PHE A 361 1.80 17.60 -12.30
C PHE A 361 0.77 18.56 -11.69
N LEU A 362 0.51 19.70 -12.34
CA LEU A 362 -0.53 20.64 -11.90
C LEU A 362 -1.93 20.06 -12.07
N PHE A 363 -2.19 19.32 -13.15
CA PHE A 363 -3.45 18.62 -13.35
C PHE A 363 -3.71 17.59 -12.25
N GLY A 364 -2.70 16.83 -11.83
CA GLY A 364 -2.77 15.91 -10.70
C GLY A 364 -3.17 16.63 -9.40
N HIS A 365 -2.57 17.78 -9.11
CA HIS A 365 -2.94 18.61 -7.95
C HIS A 365 -4.39 19.10 -8.03
N LEU A 366 -4.83 19.56 -9.20
CA LEU A 366 -6.21 19.99 -9.43
C LEU A 366 -7.20 18.84 -9.18
N VAL A 367 -6.95 17.67 -9.76
CA VAL A 367 -7.83 16.50 -9.61
C VAL A 367 -7.85 16.02 -8.15
N TRP A 368 -6.68 15.99 -7.50
CA TRP A 368 -6.56 15.63 -6.07
C TRP A 368 -7.38 16.58 -5.19
N ALA A 369 -7.19 17.90 -5.34
CA ALA A 369 -7.92 18.91 -4.58
C ALA A 369 -9.43 18.91 -4.90
N THR A 370 -9.81 18.60 -6.14
CA THR A 370 -11.22 18.41 -6.52
C THR A 370 -11.86 17.25 -5.74
N GLY A 371 -11.09 16.20 -5.45
CA GLY A 371 -11.54 15.11 -4.57
C GLY A 371 -11.98 15.61 -3.20
N PHE A 372 -11.28 16.58 -2.61
CA PHE A 372 -11.61 17.13 -1.29
C PHE A 372 -12.99 17.78 -1.24
N MET A 373 -13.48 18.35 -2.35
CA MET A 373 -14.83 18.88 -2.43
C MET A 373 -15.87 17.80 -2.05
N PHE A 374 -15.74 16.60 -2.62
CA PHE A 374 -16.65 15.48 -2.37
C PHE A 374 -16.43 14.79 -1.01
N LEU A 375 -15.21 14.84 -0.48
CA LEU A 375 -14.83 14.17 0.78
C LEU A 375 -15.18 15.00 2.02
N ILE A 376 -15.13 16.34 1.89
CA ILE A 376 -15.39 17.28 3.00
C ILE A 376 -16.85 17.71 3.02
N SER A 377 -17.38 18.19 1.90
CA SER A 377 -18.76 18.70 1.84
C SER A 377 -19.73 17.56 1.53
N TRP A 378 -20.78 17.42 2.36
CA TRP A 378 -21.68 16.28 2.28
C TRP A 378 -22.98 16.60 1.55
N ARG A 379 -23.72 15.55 1.21
CA ARG A 379 -24.87 15.57 0.30
C ARG A 379 -25.91 16.68 0.58
N GLY A 380 -26.25 16.92 1.84
CA GLY A 380 -27.34 17.84 2.22
C GLY A 380 -27.16 19.24 1.63
N TYR A 381 -25.96 19.80 1.76
CA TYR A 381 -25.60 21.11 1.20
C TYR A 381 -25.83 21.19 -0.31
N TRP A 382 -25.39 20.18 -1.05
CA TRP A 382 -25.54 20.13 -2.50
C TRP A 382 -26.98 19.91 -2.94
N GLN A 383 -27.76 19.15 -2.16
CA GLN A 383 -29.17 18.92 -2.47
C GLN A 383 -29.97 20.22 -2.40
N GLU A 384 -29.78 21.03 -1.36
CA GLU A 384 -30.43 22.33 -1.23
C GLU A 384 -30.02 23.29 -2.37
N LEU A 385 -28.73 23.31 -2.74
CA LEU A 385 -28.27 24.11 -3.87
C LEU A 385 -28.92 23.68 -5.20
N ILE A 386 -28.99 22.38 -5.47
CA ILE A 386 -29.61 21.85 -6.69
C ILE A 386 -31.09 22.21 -6.76
N GLU A 387 -31.80 22.23 -5.63
CA GLU A 387 -33.20 22.64 -5.58
C GLU A 387 -33.38 24.11 -6.00
N THR A 388 -32.46 25.00 -5.62
CA THR A 388 -32.48 26.40 -6.09
C THR A 388 -32.21 26.52 -7.59
N LEU A 389 -31.33 25.67 -8.15
CA LEU A 389 -31.05 25.63 -9.59
C LEU A 389 -32.25 25.08 -10.38
N ALA A 390 -32.92 24.05 -9.87
CA ALA A 390 -34.12 23.50 -10.47
C ALA A 390 -35.25 24.55 -10.50
N TRP A 391 -35.44 25.28 -9.39
CA TRP A 391 -36.35 26.42 -9.34
C TRP A 391 -36.02 27.49 -10.38
N ALA A 392 -34.73 27.87 -10.49
CA ALA A 392 -34.29 28.88 -11.45
C ALA A 392 -34.53 28.44 -12.90
N HIS A 393 -34.26 27.17 -13.24
CA HIS A 393 -34.47 26.61 -14.56
C HIS A 393 -35.95 26.66 -14.98
N GLU A 394 -36.86 26.24 -14.10
CA GLU A 394 -38.31 26.25 -14.37
C GLU A 394 -38.89 27.67 -14.50
N ARG A 395 -38.28 28.65 -13.82
CA ARG A 395 -38.73 30.05 -13.81
C ARG A 395 -38.07 30.93 -14.87
N THR A 396 -37.04 30.44 -15.55
CA THR A 396 -36.35 31.20 -16.61
C THR A 396 -37.11 31.05 -17.94
N PRO A 397 -37.67 32.14 -18.50
CA PRO A 397 -38.34 32.08 -19.80
C PRO A 397 -37.43 31.53 -20.89
N LEU A 398 -38.00 30.85 -21.89
CA LEU A 398 -37.31 30.13 -22.97
C LEU A 398 -36.57 28.86 -22.51
N ALA A 399 -35.87 28.88 -21.37
CA ALA A 399 -35.23 27.69 -20.80
C ALA A 399 -36.26 26.66 -20.29
N ASN A 400 -37.38 27.14 -19.73
CA ASN A 400 -38.47 26.31 -19.21
C ASN A 400 -39.22 25.45 -20.26
N LEU A 401 -38.98 25.70 -21.55
CA LEU A 401 -39.44 24.85 -22.65
C LEU A 401 -38.66 23.52 -22.70
N ILE A 402 -37.41 23.52 -22.23
CA ILE A 402 -36.56 22.35 -22.14
C ILE A 402 -36.71 21.75 -20.74
N ARG A 403 -37.19 20.50 -20.66
CA ARG A 403 -37.38 19.78 -19.39
C ARG A 403 -36.40 18.64 -19.27
N TRP A 404 -35.90 18.40 -18.07
CA TRP A 404 -35.14 17.20 -17.77
C TRP A 404 -36.04 15.96 -17.82
N ARG A 405 -35.48 14.84 -18.26
CA ARG A 405 -36.14 13.53 -18.16
C ARG A 405 -36.07 13.00 -16.74
N ASP A 406 -34.89 13.08 -16.13
CA ASP A 406 -34.59 12.61 -14.79
C ASP A 406 -34.38 13.80 -13.86
N LYS A 407 -34.95 13.73 -12.66
CA LYS A 407 -34.86 14.85 -11.70
C LYS A 407 -33.42 15.05 -11.25
N PRO A 408 -32.87 16.28 -11.30
CA PRO A 408 -31.54 16.54 -10.80
C PRO A 408 -31.51 16.37 -9.28
N VAL A 409 -30.63 15.50 -8.80
CA VAL A 409 -30.41 15.24 -7.37
C VAL A 409 -28.92 15.20 -7.08
N ALA A 410 -28.53 15.55 -5.86
CA ALA A 410 -27.15 15.38 -5.42
C ALA A 410 -26.75 13.89 -5.41
N LEU A 411 -25.47 13.62 -5.63
CA LEU A 411 -24.89 12.27 -5.51
C LEU A 411 -25.28 11.63 -4.18
N SER A 412 -25.46 10.31 -4.17
CA SER A 412 -25.69 9.58 -2.92
C SER A 412 -24.45 9.68 -2.01
N ILE A 413 -24.63 9.44 -0.70
CA ILE A 413 -23.53 9.51 0.28
C ILE A 413 -22.37 8.58 -0.11
N VAL A 414 -22.67 7.32 -0.43
CA VAL A 414 -21.67 6.34 -0.86
C VAL A 414 -21.05 6.74 -2.21
N GLN A 415 -21.86 7.24 -3.15
CA GLN A 415 -21.34 7.72 -4.44
C GLN A 415 -20.37 8.89 -4.27
N ALA A 416 -20.66 9.85 -3.40
CA ALA A 416 -19.78 10.98 -3.13
C ALA A 416 -18.44 10.52 -2.52
N ARG A 417 -18.47 9.57 -1.57
CA ARG A 417 -17.25 8.92 -1.04
C ARG A 417 -16.43 8.27 -2.16
N LEU A 418 -17.08 7.50 -3.04
CA LEU A 418 -16.40 6.82 -4.16
C LEU A 418 -15.82 7.82 -5.17
N VAL A 419 -16.59 8.83 -5.58
CA VAL A 419 -16.17 9.85 -6.53
C VAL A 419 -15.03 10.68 -5.95
N GLY A 420 -15.13 11.07 -4.67
CA GLY A 420 -14.06 11.76 -3.95
C GLY A 420 -12.79 10.93 -3.87
N LEU A 421 -12.90 9.64 -3.51
CA LEU A 421 -11.77 8.71 -3.47
C LEU A 421 -11.14 8.49 -4.84
N ALA A 422 -11.94 8.42 -5.91
CA ALA A 422 -11.45 8.28 -7.27
C ALA A 422 -10.63 9.50 -7.70
N HIS A 423 -11.14 10.72 -7.47
CA HIS A 423 -10.40 11.96 -7.73
C HIS A 423 -9.12 12.03 -6.89
N PHE A 424 -9.22 11.72 -5.59
CA PHE A 424 -8.06 11.68 -4.71
C PHE A 424 -6.99 10.71 -5.26
N SER A 425 -7.38 9.49 -5.62
CA SER A 425 -6.47 8.45 -6.11
C SER A 425 -5.83 8.81 -7.45
N VAL A 426 -6.63 9.27 -8.42
CA VAL A 426 -6.12 9.69 -9.74
C VAL A 426 -5.18 10.88 -9.62
N GLY A 427 -5.58 11.90 -8.86
CA GLY A 427 -4.74 13.07 -8.61
C GLY A 427 -3.44 12.73 -7.89
N TYR A 428 -3.47 11.79 -6.94
CA TYR A 428 -2.30 11.29 -6.23
C TYR A 428 -1.31 10.58 -7.19
N ILE A 429 -1.81 9.66 -8.01
CA ILE A 429 -1.01 8.91 -8.98
C ILE A 429 -0.42 9.82 -10.05
N PHE A 430 -1.21 10.72 -10.63
CA PHE A 430 -0.74 11.62 -11.70
C PHE A 430 0.27 12.64 -11.20
N THR A 431 0.06 13.19 -9.99
CA THR A 431 1.04 14.07 -9.35
C THR A 431 2.38 13.36 -9.19
N TYR A 432 2.38 12.15 -8.63
CA TYR A 432 3.64 11.45 -8.39
C TYR A 432 4.29 10.90 -9.66
N ALA A 433 3.50 10.38 -10.61
CA ALA A 433 4.03 9.86 -11.87
C ALA A 433 4.74 10.97 -12.69
N ALA A 434 4.14 12.15 -12.77
CA ALA A 434 4.75 13.29 -13.43
C ALA A 434 6.05 13.73 -12.75
N PHE A 435 6.05 13.79 -11.41
CA PHE A 435 7.26 14.11 -10.64
C PHE A 435 8.36 13.07 -10.83
N LEU A 436 8.04 11.78 -10.67
CA LEU A 436 8.97 10.66 -10.79
C LEU A 436 9.68 10.67 -12.15
N ILE A 437 8.89 10.74 -13.23
CA ILE A 437 9.42 10.68 -14.59
C ILE A 437 10.27 11.92 -14.87
N ALA A 438 9.74 13.13 -14.68
CA ALA A 438 10.45 14.35 -15.04
C ALA A 438 11.68 14.64 -14.18
N SER A 439 11.65 14.28 -12.90
CA SER A 439 12.81 14.49 -12.02
C SER A 439 13.95 13.50 -12.30
N THR A 440 13.64 12.30 -12.80
CA THR A 440 14.65 11.33 -13.22
C THR A 440 15.15 11.66 -14.63
N SER A 441 14.26 11.78 -15.61
CA SER A 441 14.63 12.04 -17.01
C SER A 441 15.26 13.43 -17.18
N GLY A 442 14.86 14.43 -16.41
CA GLY A 442 15.47 15.76 -16.45
C GLY A 442 16.92 15.81 -15.94
N LYS A 443 17.38 14.77 -15.24
CA LYS A 443 18.75 14.65 -14.74
C LYS A 443 19.62 13.69 -15.54
N PHE A 444 19.02 12.61 -16.06
CA PHE A 444 19.74 11.47 -16.63
C PHE A 444 19.35 11.13 -18.07
N GLY A 445 18.31 11.76 -18.61
CA GLY A 445 17.75 11.46 -19.94
C GLY A 445 18.11 12.47 -21.02
#